data_AF-A0A522EVD8-F1
#
_entry.id   AF-A0A522EVD8-F1
#
_cell.length_a   1.000
_cell.length_b   1.000
_cell.length_c   1.000
_cell.angle_alpha   90.00
_cell.angle_beta   90.00
_cell.angle_gamma   90.00
#
_symmetry.space_group_name_H-M   'P 1'
#
loop_
_entity.id
_entity.type
_entity.pdbx_description
1 polymer ?
#
loop_
_entity_poly.entity_id
_entity_poly.type
_entity_poly.pdbx_seq_one_letter_code
_entity_poly.pdbx_strand_id
1 'polypeptide(L)'
;MKKYEVAAIYGMRIADMKSKYENLLRQKQQFATDVYKLRTHPKLSPKKREMLLSRYMRGKSYDDWVEYYDDHLLAQKGEISEHQIALHDYNTPSNKPYLAIAAIAVLLGIVAFGIFASPTGLAIFTPASTQQQPAHEITPIEIPEKNITVPKTGWPS
;
A
#
# COMPACT_ATOMS: atom_id res chain seq x y z
N MET A 1 -14.06 18.36 -24.84
CA MET A 1 -14.42 18.40 -23.41
C MET A 1 -13.16 18.79 -22.64
N LYS A 2 -13.24 19.82 -21.79
CA LYS A 2 -12.09 20.36 -21.04
C LYS A 2 -11.80 19.50 -19.81
N LYS A 3 -10.55 19.48 -19.31
CA LYS A 3 -10.16 18.67 -18.14
C LYS A 3 -11.08 18.85 -16.93
N TYR A 4 -11.41 20.09 -16.61
CA TYR A 4 -12.25 20.42 -15.47
C TYR A 4 -13.70 19.92 -15.61
N GLU A 5 -14.23 19.78 -16.83
CA GLU A 5 -15.59 19.27 -17.07
C GLU A 5 -15.68 17.77 -16.76
N VAL A 6 -14.66 17.00 -17.12
CA VAL A 6 -14.60 15.55 -16.87
C VAL A 6 -14.43 15.25 -15.38
N ALA A 7 -13.57 16.00 -14.68
CA ALA A 7 -13.41 15.87 -13.23
C ALA A 7 -14.70 16.19 -12.46
N ALA A 8 -15.44 17.23 -12.90
CA ALA A 8 -16.73 17.58 -12.31
C ALA A 8 -17.78 16.47 -12.52
N ILE A 9 -17.83 15.86 -13.70
CA ILE A 9 -18.74 14.73 -14.00
C ILE A 9 -18.47 13.54 -13.09
N TYR A 10 -17.19 13.15 -12.94
CA TYR A 10 -16.82 12.06 -12.02
C TYR A 10 -17.15 12.40 -10.55
N GLY A 11 -16.90 13.64 -10.12
CA GLY A 11 -17.27 14.11 -8.78
C GLY A 11 -18.78 14.01 -8.51
N MET A 12 -19.62 14.46 -9.43
CA MET A 12 -21.08 14.31 -9.33
C MET A 12 -21.51 12.84 -9.31
N ARG A 13 -20.90 11.99 -10.14
CA ARG A 13 -21.20 10.56 -10.19
C ARG A 13 -20.87 9.85 -8.88
N ILE A 14 -19.72 10.17 -8.27
CA ILE A 14 -19.32 9.65 -6.96
C ILE A 14 -20.33 10.09 -5.88
N ALA A 15 -20.79 11.34 -5.90
CA ALA A 15 -21.78 11.84 -4.95
C ALA A 15 -23.12 11.10 -5.08
N ASP A 16 -23.61 10.87 -6.30
CA ASP A 16 -24.82 10.10 -6.57
C ASP A 16 -24.70 8.65 -6.06
N MET A 17 -23.58 7.99 -6.36
CA MET A 17 -23.32 6.61 -5.89
C MET A 17 -23.22 6.53 -4.36
N LYS A 18 -22.58 7.50 -3.69
CA LYS A 18 -22.58 7.59 -2.22
C LYS A 18 -23.99 7.73 -1.65
N SER A 19 -24.83 8.56 -2.27
CA SER A 19 -26.23 8.72 -1.84
C SER A 19 -27.02 7.41 -1.98
N LYS A 20 -26.80 6.66 -3.08
CA LYS A 20 -27.38 5.32 -3.28
C LYS A 20 -26.90 4.32 -2.23
N TYR A 21 -25.60 4.30 -1.92
CA TYR A 21 -25.03 3.47 -0.87
C TYR A 21 -25.68 3.74 0.49
N GLU A 22 -25.79 5.02 0.89
CA GLU A 22 -26.42 5.41 2.16
C GLU A 22 -27.92 5.08 2.21
N ASN A 23 -28.62 5.17 1.08
CA ASN A 23 -30.02 4.75 1.00
C ASN A 23 -30.15 3.23 1.18
N LEU A 24 -29.31 2.45 0.51
CA LEU A 24 -29.29 0.99 0.62
C LEU A 24 -28.95 0.54 2.04
N LEU A 25 -27.99 1.20 2.69
CA LEU A 25 -27.63 0.94 4.08
C LEU A 25 -28.80 1.20 5.04
N ARG A 26 -29.52 2.31 4.85
CA ARG A 26 -30.74 2.61 5.61
C ARG A 26 -31.84 1.58 5.36
N GLN A 27 -32.02 1.11 4.13
CA GLN A 27 -32.99 0.05 3.81
C GLN A 27 -32.64 -1.27 4.52
N LYS A 28 -31.36 -1.67 4.54
CA LYS A 28 -30.89 -2.84 5.29
C LYS A 28 -31.23 -2.73 6.78
N GLN A 29 -30.95 -1.58 7.40
CA GLN A 29 -31.25 -1.33 8.82
C GLN A 29 -32.76 -1.33 9.11
N GLN A 30 -33.56 -0.72 8.24
CA GLN A 30 -35.00 -0.69 8.36
C GLN A 30 -35.59 -2.10 8.25
N PHE A 31 -35.12 -2.90 7.29
CA PHE A 31 -35.52 -4.29 7.13
C PHE A 31 -35.26 -5.11 8.40
N ALA A 32 -34.05 -5.03 8.96
CA ALA A 32 -33.72 -5.72 10.21
C ALA A 32 -34.61 -5.28 11.38
N THR A 33 -34.88 -3.98 11.47
CA THR A 33 -35.77 -3.39 12.49
C THR A 33 -37.21 -3.91 12.35
N ASP A 34 -37.73 -3.97 11.13
CA ASP A 34 -39.10 -4.44 10.87
C ASP A 34 -39.24 -5.93 11.17
N VAL A 35 -38.26 -6.75 10.79
CA VAL A 35 -38.22 -8.18 11.14
C VAL A 35 -38.21 -8.36 12.66
N TYR A 36 -37.39 -7.58 13.38
CA TYR A 36 -37.35 -7.62 14.84
C TYR A 36 -38.71 -7.26 15.47
N LYS A 37 -39.34 -6.16 15.00
CA LYS A 37 -40.67 -5.73 15.46
C LYS A 37 -41.73 -6.80 15.22
N LEU A 38 -41.70 -7.47 14.07
CA LEU A 38 -42.62 -8.56 13.74
C LEU A 38 -42.40 -9.79 14.63
N ARG A 39 -41.14 -10.18 14.88
CA ARG A 39 -40.79 -11.31 15.75
C ARG A 39 -41.19 -11.08 17.21
N THR A 40 -41.02 -9.85 17.71
CA THR A 40 -41.23 -9.51 19.12
C THR A 40 -42.62 -8.95 19.40
N HIS A 41 -43.50 -8.84 18.40
CA HIS A 41 -44.80 -8.22 18.58
C HIS A 41 -45.63 -8.95 19.66
N PRO A 42 -46.02 -8.27 20.76
CA PRO A 42 -46.59 -8.93 21.94
C PRO A 42 -48.02 -9.44 21.72
N LYS A 43 -48.77 -8.80 20.81
CA LYS A 43 -50.18 -9.15 20.52
C LYS A 43 -50.36 -10.13 19.35
N LEU A 44 -49.28 -10.60 18.72
CA LEU A 44 -49.38 -11.55 17.61
C LEU A 44 -49.13 -12.97 18.10
N SER A 45 -50.02 -13.90 17.75
CA SER A 45 -49.77 -15.32 17.97
C SER A 45 -48.56 -15.80 17.15
N PRO A 46 -47.82 -16.84 17.59
CA PRO A 46 -46.67 -17.37 16.86
C PRO A 46 -46.97 -17.65 15.37
N LYS A 47 -48.09 -18.31 15.08
CA LYS A 47 -48.54 -18.60 13.71
C LYS A 47 -48.77 -17.34 12.87
N LYS A 48 -49.34 -16.28 13.47
CA LYS A 48 -49.58 -15.02 12.77
C LYS A 48 -48.27 -14.24 12.53
N ARG A 49 -47.32 -14.29 13.47
CA ARG A 49 -45.98 -13.71 13.28
C ARG A 49 -45.26 -14.37 12.10
N GLU A 50 -45.23 -15.70 12.08
CA GLU A 50 -44.58 -16.47 11.01
C GLU A 50 -45.18 -16.17 9.63
N MET A 51 -46.52 -16.14 9.53
CA MET A 51 -47.22 -15.77 8.29
C MET A 51 -46.85 -14.35 7.81
N LEU A 52 -46.82 -13.37 8.72
CA LEU A 52 -46.48 -11.99 8.38
C LEU A 52 -45.00 -11.84 8.00
N LEU A 53 -44.10 -12.52 8.71
CA LEU A 53 -42.67 -12.57 8.39
C LEU A 53 -42.44 -13.20 7.01
N SER A 54 -43.09 -14.33 6.72
CA SER A 54 -43.01 -14.99 5.42
C SER A 54 -43.52 -14.07 4.30
N ARG A 55 -44.63 -13.36 4.51
CA ARG A 55 -45.13 -12.38 3.52
C ARG A 55 -44.18 -11.20 3.34
N TYR A 56 -43.66 -10.63 4.43
CA TYR A 56 -42.74 -9.48 4.39
C TYR A 56 -41.42 -9.84 3.70
N MET A 57 -40.82 -10.98 4.06
CA MET A 57 -39.59 -11.50 3.46
C MET A 57 -39.84 -12.21 2.12
N ARG A 58 -41.08 -12.19 1.59
CA ARG A 58 -41.47 -12.81 0.31
C ARG A 58 -41.06 -14.29 0.20
N GLY A 59 -41.17 -15.02 1.30
CA GLY A 59 -40.80 -16.44 1.40
C GLY A 59 -39.31 -16.72 1.41
N LYS A 60 -38.44 -15.69 1.40
CA LYS A 60 -36.99 -15.84 1.55
C LYS A 60 -36.59 -15.87 3.03
N SER A 61 -35.40 -16.43 3.29
CA SER A 61 -34.82 -16.43 4.63
C SER A 61 -34.37 -15.02 5.03
N TYR A 62 -34.18 -14.77 6.33
CA TYR A 62 -33.58 -13.50 6.79
C TYR A 62 -32.15 -13.35 6.26
N ASP A 63 -31.39 -14.45 6.26
CA ASP A 63 -30.00 -14.47 5.82
C ASP A 63 -29.88 -14.17 4.32
N ASP A 64 -30.80 -14.69 3.49
CA ASP A 64 -30.86 -14.39 2.04
C ASP A 64 -31.02 -12.88 1.78
N TRP A 65 -31.84 -12.20 2.60
CA TRP A 65 -32.04 -10.76 2.50
C TRP A 65 -30.82 -9.98 2.98
N VAL A 66 -30.16 -10.44 4.04
CA VAL A 66 -28.92 -9.82 4.54
C VAL A 66 -27.83 -9.92 3.49
N GLU A 67 -27.63 -11.11 2.91
CA GLU A 67 -26.68 -11.38 1.83
C GLU A 67 -26.97 -10.50 0.61
N TYR A 68 -28.24 -10.41 0.17
CA TYR A 68 -28.64 -9.51 -0.90
C TYR A 68 -28.18 -8.06 -0.64
N TYR A 69 -28.42 -7.51 0.56
CA TYR A 69 -28.00 -6.14 0.86
C TYR A 69 -26.47 -6.01 0.91
N ASP A 70 -25.76 -6.99 1.48
CA ASP A 70 -24.31 -6.96 1.58
C ASP A 70 -23.62 -7.00 0.23
N ASP A 71 -24.09 -7.85 -0.69
CA ASP A 71 -23.59 -7.91 -2.06
C ASP A 71 -23.78 -6.57 -2.80
N HIS A 72 -24.95 -5.96 -2.66
CA HIS A 72 -25.24 -4.69 -3.33
C HIS A 72 -24.45 -3.52 -2.71
N LEU A 73 -24.25 -3.53 -1.38
CA LEU A 73 -23.39 -2.55 -0.71
C LEU A 73 -21.93 -2.70 -1.15
N LEU A 74 -21.44 -3.93 -1.27
CA LEU A 74 -20.09 -4.23 -1.75
C LEU A 74 -19.89 -3.78 -3.19
N ALA A 75 -20.84 -4.07 -4.08
CA ALA A 75 -20.82 -3.63 -5.47
C ALA A 75 -20.79 -2.11 -5.59
N GLN A 76 -21.68 -1.40 -4.87
CA GLN A 76 -21.69 0.07 -4.87
C GLN A 76 -20.40 0.67 -4.31
N LYS A 77 -19.82 0.07 -3.27
CA LYS A 77 -18.53 0.50 -2.73
C LYS A 77 -17.39 0.31 -3.75
N GLY A 78 -17.41 -0.79 -4.50
CA GLY A 78 -16.49 -1.06 -5.60
C GLY A 78 -16.59 0.03 -6.69
N GLU A 79 -17.79 0.30 -7.19
CA GLU A 79 -18.04 1.32 -8.20
C GLU A 79 -17.58 2.72 -7.76
N ILE A 80 -17.84 3.09 -6.49
CA ILE A 80 -17.36 4.34 -5.90
C ILE A 80 -15.83 4.41 -5.92
N SER A 81 -15.16 3.33 -5.53
CA SER A 81 -13.69 3.26 -5.50
C SER A 81 -13.10 3.40 -6.91
N GLU A 82 -13.65 2.71 -7.90
CA GLU A 82 -13.21 2.80 -9.30
C GLU A 82 -13.31 4.23 -9.85
N HIS A 83 -14.43 4.92 -9.60
CA HIS A 83 -14.62 6.30 -10.05
C HIS A 83 -13.72 7.28 -9.30
N GLN A 84 -13.38 7.01 -8.03
CA GLN A 84 -12.41 7.80 -7.28
C GLN A 84 -11.00 7.64 -7.85
N ILE A 85 -10.60 6.42 -8.25
CA ILE A 85 -9.33 6.18 -8.93
C ILE A 85 -9.30 6.90 -10.28
N ALA A 86 -10.36 6.79 -11.08
CA ALA A 86 -10.45 7.49 -12.37
C ALA A 86 -10.37 9.02 -12.21
N LEU A 87 -11.04 9.58 -11.19
CA LEU A 87 -10.95 11.00 -10.85
C LEU A 87 -9.54 11.39 -10.40
N HIS A 88 -8.88 10.55 -9.59
CA HIS A 88 -7.51 10.77 -9.14
C HIS A 88 -6.52 10.75 -10.30
N ASP A 89 -6.58 9.76 -11.18
CA ASP A 89 -5.72 9.66 -12.37
C ASP A 89 -5.93 10.84 -13.32
N TYR A 90 -7.15 11.37 -13.37
CA TYR A 90 -7.47 12.54 -14.16
C TYR A 90 -6.86 13.84 -13.59
N ASN A 91 -6.93 13.99 -12.26
CA ASN A 91 -6.42 15.16 -11.55
C ASN A 91 -4.89 15.13 -11.38
N THR A 92 -4.30 13.93 -11.34
CA THR A 92 -2.87 13.71 -11.11
C THR A 92 -2.25 13.07 -12.37
N PRO A 93 -1.77 13.85 -13.36
CA PRO A 93 -1.07 13.27 -14.50
C PRO A 93 0.13 12.45 -14.00
N SER A 94 0.15 11.17 -14.36
CA SER A 94 1.16 10.17 -13.99
C SER A 94 2.60 10.63 -14.33
N ASN A 95 3.23 11.34 -13.40
CA ASN A 95 4.65 11.16 -13.13
C ASN A 95 4.69 10.17 -11.98
N LYS A 96 5.26 8.97 -12.17
CA LYS A 96 5.27 7.88 -11.18
C LYS A 96 6.57 7.91 -10.34
N PRO A 97 6.70 8.72 -9.26
CA PRO A 97 7.87 8.64 -8.39
C PRO A 97 7.89 7.37 -7.53
N TYR A 98 6.74 6.71 -7.35
CA TYR A 98 6.60 5.51 -6.53
C TYR A 98 7.35 4.29 -7.08
N LEU A 99 7.52 4.19 -8.41
CA LEU A 99 8.39 3.17 -9.02
C LEU A 99 9.86 3.41 -8.67
N ALA A 100 10.30 4.67 -8.65
CA ALA A 100 11.67 5.03 -8.29
C ALA A 100 11.94 4.81 -6.79
N ILE A 101 10.97 5.17 -5.93
CA ILE A 101 11.07 4.97 -4.47
C ILE A 101 11.05 3.47 -4.13
N ALA A 102 10.22 2.66 -4.80
CA ALA A 102 10.21 1.21 -4.63
C ALA A 102 11.54 0.57 -5.08
N ALA A 103 12.15 1.04 -6.18
CA ALA A 103 13.45 0.55 -6.64
C ALA A 103 14.60 0.88 -5.66
N ILE A 104 14.58 2.09 -5.07
CA ILE A 104 15.57 2.48 -4.04
C ILE A 104 15.39 1.65 -2.77
N ALA A 105 14.15 1.38 -2.36
CA ALA A 105 13.87 0.53 -1.19
C ALA A 105 14.33 -0.92 -1.39
N VAL A 106 14.16 -1.48 -2.59
CA VAL A 106 14.66 -2.83 -2.94
C VAL A 106 16.18 -2.88 -2.94
N LEU A 107 16.86 -1.86 -3.49
CA LEU A 107 18.32 -1.77 -3.46
C LEU A 107 18.88 -1.68 -2.04
N LEU A 108 18.28 -0.86 -1.17
CA LEU A 108 18.67 -0.77 0.24
C LEU A 108 18.39 -2.06 1.01
N GLY A 109 17.28 -2.75 0.69
CA GLY A 109 16.94 -4.06 1.25
C GLY A 109 17.98 -5.13 0.92
N ILE A 110 18.48 -5.17 -0.33
CA ILE A 110 19.51 -6.13 -0.76
C ILE A 110 20.85 -5.87 -0.05
N VAL A 111 21.25 -4.60 0.11
CA VAL A 111 22.48 -4.24 0.85
C VAL A 111 22.36 -4.62 2.33
N ALA A 112 21.22 -4.33 2.97
CA ALA A 112 20.99 -4.69 4.36
C ALA A 112 20.93 -6.22 4.56
N PHE A 113 20.33 -6.96 3.63
CA PHE A 113 20.24 -8.42 3.70
C PHE A 113 21.58 -9.11 3.41
N GLY A 114 22.41 -8.54 2.52
CA GLY A 114 23.77 -9.05 2.27
C GLY A 114 24.70 -8.93 3.48
N ILE A 115 24.49 -7.92 4.34
CA ILE A 115 25.23 -7.76 5.60
C ILE A 115 24.73 -8.74 6.69
N PHE A 116 23.42 -9.03 6.72
CA PHE A 116 22.83 -9.90 7.75
C PHE A 116 22.90 -11.41 7.44
N ALA A 117 23.13 -11.79 6.17
CA ALA A 117 23.20 -13.19 5.74
C ALA A 117 24.62 -13.80 5.75
N SER A 118 25.63 -13.15 6.35
CA SER A 118 26.96 -13.75 6.56
C SER A 118 27.17 -14.18 8.02
N PRO A 119 27.04 -15.47 8.38
CA PRO A 119 27.48 -15.98 9.67
C PRO A 119 28.84 -16.68 9.50
N THR A 120 29.94 -15.90 9.47
CA THR A 120 31.35 -16.26 9.78
C THR A 120 32.25 -15.14 9.26
N GLY A 121 33.11 -14.47 10.01
CA GLY A 121 33.46 -14.55 11.42
C GLY A 121 34.44 -13.42 11.74
N LEU A 122 34.25 -12.80 12.91
CA LEU A 122 35.32 -12.08 13.60
C LEU A 122 36.38 -13.12 13.98
N ALA A 123 37.49 -13.16 13.24
CA ALA A 123 38.77 -13.66 13.75
C ALA A 123 39.71 -12.46 13.84
N ILE A 124 40.06 -12.13 15.08
CA ILE A 124 40.91 -11.01 15.47
C ILE A 124 42.35 -11.26 14.96
N PHE A 125 42.96 -10.17 14.49
CA PHE A 125 44.39 -9.94 14.25
C PHE A 125 45.36 -10.86 15.02
N THR A 126 46.41 -11.35 14.34
CA THR A 126 47.78 -10.86 14.58
C THR A 126 48.75 -11.28 13.46
N PRO A 127 49.73 -10.42 13.09
CA PRO A 127 50.69 -10.64 12.01
C PRO A 127 52.01 -11.20 12.56
N ALA A 128 52.71 -12.05 11.80
CA ALA A 128 54.18 -12.11 11.84
C ALA A 128 54.73 -13.03 10.74
N SER A 129 55.96 -12.72 10.33
CA SER A 129 56.94 -13.52 9.59
C SER A 129 56.84 -13.52 8.05
N THR A 130 57.42 -12.45 7.51
CA THR A 130 58.38 -12.41 6.41
C THR A 130 59.06 -13.75 6.08
N GLN A 131 59.03 -14.13 4.79
CA GLN A 131 60.09 -14.78 3.98
C GLN A 131 59.43 -15.17 2.64
N GLN A 132 59.96 -15.01 1.43
CA GLN A 132 61.22 -14.51 0.92
C GLN A 132 61.04 -14.41 -0.62
N GLN A 133 61.61 -13.38 -1.24
CA GLN A 133 61.77 -13.24 -2.70
C GLN A 133 62.64 -14.38 -3.28
N PRO A 134 62.53 -14.71 -4.58
CA PRO A 134 63.34 -14.02 -5.60
C PRO A 134 62.48 -13.59 -6.81
N ALA A 135 62.57 -12.36 -7.29
CA ALA A 135 63.61 -11.77 -8.13
C ALA A 135 63.49 -12.23 -9.60
N HIS A 136 62.95 -11.36 -10.46
CA HIS A 136 63.31 -11.12 -11.86
C HIS A 136 62.55 -9.85 -12.29
N GLU A 137 63.19 -8.69 -12.10
CA GLU A 137 63.88 -7.93 -13.15
C GLU A 137 62.94 -6.86 -13.72
N ILE A 138 63.05 -5.66 -13.15
CA ILE A 138 62.35 -4.45 -13.58
C ILE A 138 63.30 -3.72 -14.52
N THR A 139 62.96 -3.61 -15.81
CA THR A 139 63.56 -2.58 -16.68
C THR A 139 63.14 -1.20 -16.15
N PRO A 140 64.07 -0.30 -15.80
CA PRO A 140 63.73 1.01 -15.27
C PRO A 140 63.16 1.93 -16.36
N ILE A 141 62.01 2.56 -16.10
CA ILE A 141 61.62 3.79 -16.80
C ILE A 141 62.16 4.94 -15.94
N GLU A 142 63.13 5.68 -16.47
CA GLU A 142 63.61 6.94 -15.91
C GLU A 142 62.46 7.94 -15.78
N ILE A 143 62.19 8.38 -14.55
CA ILE A 143 61.40 9.60 -14.30
C ILE A 143 62.39 10.64 -13.79
N PRO A 144 62.68 11.70 -14.55
CA PRO A 144 63.59 12.75 -14.11
C PRO A 144 63.02 13.51 -12.91
N GLU A 145 63.85 13.62 -11.87
CA GLU A 145 63.64 14.37 -10.65
C GLU A 145 63.35 15.84 -10.96
N LYS A 146 62.13 16.30 -10.62
CA LYS A 146 61.87 17.73 -10.48
C LYS A 146 61.99 18.09 -9.01
N ASN A 147 63.14 18.68 -8.68
CA ASN A 147 63.43 19.48 -7.49
C ASN A 147 62.19 20.26 -7.01
N ILE A 148 61.66 19.88 -5.84
CA ILE A 148 60.85 20.78 -5.03
C ILE A 148 61.61 20.98 -3.72
N THR A 149 62.38 22.06 -3.71
CA THR A 149 63.04 22.64 -2.55
C THR A 149 61.98 23.03 -1.52
N VAL A 150 61.98 22.37 -0.37
CA VAL A 150 61.20 22.77 0.82
C VAL A 150 62.13 23.55 1.75
N PRO A 151 61.95 24.87 1.96
CA PRO A 151 62.57 25.53 3.09
C PRO A 151 61.79 25.25 4.38
N LYS A 152 62.51 24.64 5.33
CA LYS A 152 62.20 24.53 6.76
C LYS A 152 61.97 25.90 7.38
N THR A 153 61.12 25.93 8.42
CA THR A 153 61.26 26.60 9.74
C THR A 153 59.85 27.00 10.21
N GLY A 154 59.38 26.76 11.43
CA GLY A 154 59.94 26.26 12.66
C GLY A 154 58.88 26.52 13.74
N TRP A 155 58.59 25.52 14.58
CA TRP A 155 58.18 25.73 15.97
C TRP A 155 59.48 25.63 16.79
N PRO A 156 59.66 26.27 17.97
CA PRO A 156 58.63 26.53 18.99
C PRO A 156 58.78 27.87 19.76
N SER A 157 57.77 28.21 20.56
CA SER A 157 57.89 28.69 21.97
C SER A 157 56.49 28.76 22.56
#